data_AF-A0AAW1ELA2-F1
#
_entry.id   AF-A0AAW1ELA2-F1
#
_cell.length_a   1.000
_cell.length_b   1.000
_cell.length_c   1.000
_cell.angle_alpha   90.00
_cell.angle_beta   90.00
_cell.angle_gamma   90.00
#
_symmetry.space_group_name_H-M   'P 1'
#
loop_
_entity.id
_entity.type
_entity.pdbx_description
1 polymer ?
#
loop_
_entity_poly.entity_id
_entity_poly.type
_entity_poly.pdbx_seq_one_letter_code
_entity_poly.pdbx_strand_id
1 'polypeptide(L)'
;MTNTAKSSPRELTLSDNEVVQIAQKFTELHETLVAPRVLELAGEVLDTGDPIIRPLWWIANDDEAAYKIDSQFLIGDNLMVAPVLEPGKQERDIYLPAGRWRSYKGEHFDKGPMYLTDYPVDLDEIAFMGSWVH
;
A
#
# COMPACT_ATOMS: atom_id res chain seq x y z
N MET A 1 -43.25 24.55 -10.58
CA MET A 1 -41.90 25.17 -10.72
C MET A 1 -40.95 24.33 -9.90
N THR A 2 -40.09 23.59 -10.59
CA THR A 2 -39.01 22.77 -10.01
C THR A 2 -37.86 23.67 -9.58
N ASN A 3 -37.31 23.47 -8.38
CA ASN A 3 -35.93 23.89 -8.11
C ASN A 3 -35.27 23.02 -7.03
N THR A 4 -34.63 21.95 -7.51
CA THR A 4 -33.27 21.51 -7.21
C THR A 4 -32.81 21.51 -5.74
N ALA A 5 -33.05 20.39 -5.05
CA ALA A 5 -32.22 19.99 -3.93
C ALA A 5 -30.81 19.64 -4.47
N LYS A 6 -29.82 20.39 -4.00
CA LYS A 6 -28.40 20.16 -4.24
C LYS A 6 -28.05 18.78 -3.63
N SER A 7 -27.78 17.78 -4.47
CA SER A 7 -27.42 16.43 -4.01
C SER A 7 -26.05 16.43 -3.34
N SER A 8 -26.02 16.07 -2.06
CA SER A 8 -24.80 15.85 -1.26
C SER A 8 -23.99 14.65 -1.78
N PRO A 9 -22.65 14.63 -1.66
CA PRO A 9 -21.82 13.49 -2.07
C PRO A 9 -22.30 12.21 -1.36
N ARG A 10 -22.45 11.12 -2.11
CA ARG A 10 -22.98 9.84 -1.62
C ARG A 10 -22.12 9.31 -0.47
N GLU A 11 -22.67 9.31 0.73
CA GLU A 11 -22.16 8.53 1.86
C GLU A 11 -22.28 7.05 1.48
N LEU A 12 -21.13 6.37 1.33
CA LEU A 12 -21.07 4.93 1.12
C LEU A 12 -21.47 4.24 2.43
N THR A 13 -22.77 4.01 2.62
CA THR A 13 -23.25 3.25 3.77
C THR A 13 -23.11 1.76 3.47
N LEU A 14 -22.02 1.16 3.96
CA LEU A 14 -21.83 -0.30 3.92
C LEU A 14 -22.83 -0.96 4.86
N SER A 15 -23.35 -2.12 4.46
CA SER A 15 -24.06 -3.00 5.36
C SER A 15 -23.11 -3.70 6.35
N ASP A 16 -23.63 -4.13 7.49
CA ASP A 16 -22.86 -4.88 8.50
C ASP A 16 -22.17 -6.11 7.89
N ASN A 17 -22.83 -6.79 6.94
CA ASN A 17 -22.27 -7.96 6.27
C ASN A 17 -21.09 -7.59 5.36
N GLU A 18 -21.18 -6.48 4.62
CA GLU A 18 -20.06 -6.01 3.78
C GLU A 18 -18.85 -5.63 4.62
N VAL A 19 -19.05 -4.96 5.76
CA VAL A 19 -17.97 -4.64 6.70
C VAL A 19 -17.27 -5.91 7.18
N VAL A 20 -18.04 -6.93 7.58
CA VAL A 20 -17.49 -8.21 8.03
C VAL A 20 -16.70 -8.91 6.91
N GLN A 21 -17.21 -8.91 5.68
CA GLN A 21 -16.53 -9.53 4.54
C GLN A 21 -15.20 -8.85 4.22
N ILE A 22 -15.17 -7.51 4.21
CA ILE A 22 -13.93 -6.75 3.99
C ILE A 22 -12.92 -7.03 5.11
N ALA A 23 -13.38 -7.03 6.38
CA ALA A 23 -12.52 -7.34 7.51
C ALA A 23 -11.94 -8.77 7.46
N GLN A 24 -12.73 -9.74 7.01
CA GLN A 24 -12.27 -11.11 6.78
C GLN A 24 -11.20 -11.17 5.68
N LYS A 25 -11.41 -10.48 4.56
CA LYS A 25 -10.43 -10.40 3.47
C LYS A 25 -9.09 -9.83 3.94
N PHE A 26 -9.10 -8.77 4.76
CA PHE A 26 -7.86 -8.20 5.31
C PHE A 26 -7.23 -9.06 6.42
N THR A 27 -8.04 -9.78 7.20
CA THR A 27 -7.52 -10.79 8.13
C THR A 27 -6.75 -11.87 7.38
N GLU A 28 -7.33 -12.42 6.32
CA GLU A 28 -6.69 -13.43 5.48
C GLU A 28 -5.43 -12.89 4.80
N LEU A 29 -5.46 -11.66 4.27
CA LEU A 29 -4.28 -11.00 3.71
C LEU A 29 -3.17 -10.86 4.75
N HIS A 30 -3.50 -10.44 5.97
CA HIS A 30 -2.51 -10.31 7.05
C HIS A 30 -1.92 -11.68 7.41
N GLU A 31 -2.74 -12.72 7.58
CA GLU A 31 -2.29 -14.07 7.93
C GLU A 31 -1.43 -14.71 6.85
N THR A 32 -1.74 -14.47 5.57
CA THR A 32 -1.06 -15.13 4.44
C THR A 32 0.16 -14.38 3.92
N LEU A 33 0.17 -13.05 4.00
CA LEU A 33 1.23 -12.22 3.44
C LEU A 33 2.08 -11.53 4.52
N VAL A 34 1.44 -10.85 5.47
CA VAL A 34 2.14 -9.96 6.41
C VAL A 34 2.78 -10.73 7.56
N ALA A 35 2.00 -11.55 8.27
CA ALA A 35 2.47 -12.28 9.44
C ALA A 35 3.67 -13.20 9.15
N PRO A 36 3.70 -13.98 8.05
CA PRO A 36 4.86 -14.80 7.72
C PRO A 36 6.12 -13.95 7.48
N ARG A 37 5.98 -12.82 6.78
CA ARG A 37 7.09 -11.90 6.50
C ARG A 37 7.61 -11.23 7.77
N VAL A 38 6.72 -10.81 8.66
CA VAL A 38 7.11 -10.24 9.97
C VAL A 38 7.86 -11.25 10.81
N LEU A 39 7.43 -12.52 10.82
CA LEU A 39 8.12 -13.58 11.57
C LEU A 39 9.51 -13.88 11.01
N GLU A 40 9.66 -13.91 9.68
CA GLU A 40 10.96 -14.04 9.02
C GLU A 40 11.90 -12.88 9.41
N LEU A 41 11.43 -11.64 9.25
CA LEU A 41 12.19 -10.44 9.57
C LEU A 41 12.52 -10.31 11.06
N ALA A 42 11.65 -10.80 11.95
CA ALA A 42 11.93 -10.83 13.39
C ALA A 42 13.16 -11.69 13.72
N GLY A 43 13.44 -12.73 12.94
CA GLY A 43 14.69 -13.48 13.02
C GLY A 43 15.90 -12.64 12.62
N GLU A 44 15.80 -11.92 11.50
CA GLU A 44 16.87 -11.04 10.99
C GLU A 44 17.22 -9.89 11.96
N VAL A 45 16.19 -9.31 12.62
CA VAL A 45 16.36 -8.20 13.58
C VAL A 45 17.30 -8.57 14.72
N LEU A 46 17.32 -9.83 15.15
CA LEU A 46 18.21 -10.28 16.24
C LEU A 46 19.69 -10.19 15.86
N ASP A 47 19.99 -10.28 14.57
CA ASP A 47 21.36 -10.26 14.05
C ASP A 47 21.78 -8.85 13.59
N THR A 48 20.87 -8.10 12.94
CA THR A 48 21.22 -6.80 12.32
C THR A 48 20.73 -5.59 13.09
N GLY A 49 19.66 -5.73 13.87
CA GLY A 49 18.96 -4.61 14.50
C GLY A 49 18.10 -3.77 13.54
N ASP A 50 17.95 -4.18 12.27
CA ASP A 50 17.16 -3.44 11.30
C ASP A 50 15.66 -3.46 11.63
N PRO A 51 14.93 -2.35 11.46
CA PRO A 51 13.50 -2.33 11.73
C PRO A 51 12.72 -3.17 10.70
N ILE A 52 11.63 -3.81 11.13
CA ILE A 52 10.75 -4.60 10.24
C ILE A 52 9.99 -3.69 9.27
N ILE A 53 9.45 -2.58 9.79
CA ILE A 53 8.77 -1.55 9.01
C ILE A 53 9.78 -0.46 8.67
N ARG A 54 9.99 -0.21 7.38
CA ARG A 54 11.04 0.68 6.89
C ARG A 54 10.43 1.80 6.02
N PRO A 55 10.95 3.03 6.09
CA PRO A 55 10.56 4.08 5.15
C PRO A 55 11.18 3.84 3.76
N LEU A 56 10.64 4.44 2.70
CA LEU A 56 11.12 4.20 1.33
C LEU A 56 12.58 4.61 1.11
N TRP A 57 13.03 5.67 1.76
CA TRP A 57 14.44 6.11 1.68
C TRP A 57 15.43 5.07 2.21
N TRP A 58 14.96 4.00 2.88
CA TRP A 58 15.80 2.89 3.34
C TRP A 58 16.45 2.09 2.20
N ILE A 59 15.74 1.94 1.09
CA ILE A 59 16.24 1.27 -0.13
C ILE A 59 16.62 2.28 -1.23
N ALA A 60 16.35 3.57 -1.00
CA ALA A 60 16.47 4.65 -1.97
C ALA A 60 17.18 5.86 -1.33
N ASN A 61 18.38 5.60 -0.80
CA ASN A 61 19.11 6.52 0.08
C ASN A 61 19.56 7.80 -0.63
N ASP A 62 19.79 7.73 -1.95
CA ASP A 62 20.23 8.87 -2.78
C ASP A 62 19.05 9.57 -3.47
N ASP A 63 17.81 9.23 -3.10
CA ASP A 63 16.59 9.70 -3.74
C ASP A 63 15.84 10.71 -2.85
N GLU A 64 16.00 12.00 -3.17
CA GLU A 64 15.34 13.10 -2.46
C GLU A 64 13.81 12.98 -2.42
N ALA A 65 13.18 12.32 -3.41
CA ALA A 65 11.75 12.13 -3.41
C ALA A 65 11.33 11.09 -2.36
N ALA A 66 12.11 10.02 -2.19
CA ALA A 66 11.84 8.97 -1.20
C ALA A 66 11.85 9.50 0.24
N TYR A 67 12.67 10.53 0.54
CA TYR A 67 12.67 11.21 1.85
C TYR A 67 11.37 11.95 2.17
N LYS A 68 10.59 12.33 1.15
CA LYS A 68 9.35 13.09 1.31
C LYS A 68 8.11 12.20 1.36
N ILE A 69 8.26 10.90 1.13
CA ILE A 69 7.14 9.95 1.17
C ILE A 69 6.90 9.50 2.61
N ASP A 70 5.76 9.93 3.17
CA ASP A 70 5.30 9.59 4.52
C ASP A 70 4.06 8.68 4.54
N SER A 71 3.45 8.47 3.37
CA SER A 71 2.23 7.67 3.18
C SER A 71 2.48 6.28 2.60
N GLN A 72 3.74 5.87 2.46
CA GLN A 72 4.16 4.55 2.00
C GLN A 72 5.27 4.03 2.91
N PHE A 73 5.33 2.71 3.07
CA PHE A 73 6.36 2.05 3.86
C PHE A 73 6.70 0.69 3.26
N LEU A 74 7.78 0.09 3.73
CA LEU A 74 8.22 -1.24 3.37
C LEU A 74 8.07 -2.17 4.58
N ILE A 75 7.79 -3.44 4.33
CA ILE A 75 7.97 -4.55 5.26
C ILE A 75 9.21 -5.31 4.79
N GLY A 76 10.31 -5.18 5.51
CA GLY A 76 11.64 -5.55 5.01
C GLY A 76 12.06 -4.65 3.84
N ASP A 77 12.80 -5.18 2.86
CA ASP A 77 13.26 -4.41 1.69
C ASP A 77 12.42 -4.63 0.42
N ASN A 78 11.48 -5.59 0.48
CA ASN A 78 10.87 -6.15 -0.73
C ASN A 78 9.36 -6.08 -0.81
N LEU A 79 8.66 -5.66 0.24
CA LEU A 79 7.22 -5.50 0.23
C LEU A 79 6.86 -4.05 0.56
N MET A 80 6.60 -3.24 -0.48
CA MET A 80 6.15 -1.86 -0.30
C MET A 80 4.64 -1.82 -0.17
N VAL A 81 4.13 -1.07 0.81
CA VAL A 81 2.71 -0.90 1.09
C VAL A 81 2.35 0.58 0.95
N ALA A 82 1.21 0.84 0.30
CA ALA A 82 0.69 2.16 0.00
C ALA A 82 -0.82 2.20 0.34
N PRO A 83 -1.21 2.35 1.61
CA PRO A 83 -2.63 2.34 2.01
C PRO A 83 -3.38 3.59 1.52
N VAL A 84 -4.66 3.48 1.19
CA VAL A 84 -5.50 4.68 0.97
C VAL A 84 -5.79 5.31 2.34
N LEU A 85 -5.46 6.60 2.50
CA LEU A 85 -5.57 7.31 3.79
C LEU A 85 -6.71 8.34 3.83
N GLU A 86 -7.30 8.66 2.68
CA GLU A 86 -8.35 9.67 2.56
C GLU A 86 -9.75 9.03 2.57
N PRO A 87 -10.68 9.51 3.42
CA PRO A 87 -12.05 8.99 3.44
C PRO A 87 -12.75 9.09 2.09
N GLY A 88 -13.35 7.98 1.65
CA GLY A 88 -14.13 7.91 0.42
C GLY A 88 -13.31 7.85 -0.88
N LYS A 89 -11.97 7.84 -0.80
CA LYS A 89 -11.10 7.59 -1.95
C LYS A 89 -10.98 6.10 -2.23
N GLN A 90 -10.90 5.77 -3.52
CA GLN A 90 -10.62 4.42 -4.04
C GLN A 90 -9.50 4.47 -5.08
N GLU A 91 -8.61 5.43 -4.90
CA GLU A 91 -7.43 5.67 -5.71
C GLU A 91 -6.40 6.38 -4.84
N ARG A 92 -5.12 6.28 -5.18
CA ARG A 92 -4.06 7.09 -4.57
C ARG A 92 -2.85 7.22 -5.48
N ASP A 93 -2.02 8.22 -5.21
CA ASP A 93 -0.70 8.30 -5.81
C ASP A 93 0.28 7.35 -5.11
N ILE A 94 1.11 6.67 -5.90
CA ILE A 94 2.13 5.73 -5.42
C ILE A 94 3.48 6.07 -6.05
N TYR A 95 4.46 6.36 -5.21
CA TYR A 95 5.85 6.49 -5.62
C TYR A 95 6.53 5.13 -5.67
N LEU A 96 7.13 4.78 -6.80
CA LEU A 96 8.01 3.62 -6.95
C LEU A 96 9.45 4.13 -7.03
N PRO A 97 10.33 3.81 -6.08
CA PRO A 97 11.75 4.13 -6.21
C PRO A 97 12.39 3.27 -7.32
N ALA A 98 13.65 3.56 -7.65
CA ALA A 98 14.42 2.78 -8.62
C ALA A 98 14.38 1.27 -8.29
N GLY A 99 14.14 0.44 -9.29
CA GLY A 99 14.02 -1.00 -9.12
C GLY A 99 12.97 -1.61 -10.03
N ARG A 100 12.63 -2.87 -9.74
CA ARG A 100 11.54 -3.60 -10.41
C ARG A 100 10.46 -3.95 -9.40
N TRP A 101 9.23 -3.61 -9.73
CA TRP A 101 8.08 -3.70 -8.85
C TRP A 101 6.92 -4.41 -9.51
N ARG A 102 6.15 -5.17 -8.73
CA ARG A 102 4.99 -5.94 -9.19
C ARG A 102 3.86 -5.64 -8.24
N SER A 103 2.78 -5.13 -8.80
CA SER A 103 1.59 -4.85 -8.02
C SER A 103 0.91 -6.14 -7.58
N TYR A 104 0.15 -6.03 -6.51
CA TYR A 104 -0.82 -7.04 -6.09
C TYR A 104 -1.84 -7.38 -7.20
N LYS A 105 -2.05 -6.48 -8.17
CA LYS A 105 -2.88 -6.68 -9.37
C LYS A 105 -2.16 -7.42 -10.50
N GLY A 106 -0.88 -7.75 -10.33
CA GLY A 106 -0.07 -8.50 -11.29
C GLY A 106 0.58 -7.65 -12.38
N GLU A 107 0.54 -6.33 -12.27
CA GLU A 107 1.24 -5.43 -13.18
C GLU A 107 2.75 -5.45 -12.89
N HIS A 108 3.55 -5.21 -13.92
CA HIS A 108 5.01 -5.18 -13.82
C HIS A 108 5.54 -3.78 -14.17
N PHE A 109 6.41 -3.26 -13.31
CA PHE A 109 7.10 -1.99 -13.48
C PHE A 109 8.60 -2.28 -13.47
N ASP A 110 9.21 -2.36 -14.65
CA ASP A 110 10.62 -2.78 -14.80
C ASP A 110 11.64 -1.65 -14.59
N LYS A 111 11.17 -0.44 -14.30
CA LYS A 111 12.00 0.76 -14.13
C LYS A 111 11.35 1.74 -13.16
N GLY A 112 12.20 2.46 -12.44
CA GLY A 112 11.87 3.62 -11.61
C GLY A 112 13.10 4.56 -11.54
N PRO A 113 13.03 5.68 -10.81
CA PRO A 113 11.89 6.11 -10.02
C PRO A 113 10.71 6.59 -10.88
N MET A 114 9.47 6.40 -10.40
CA MET A 114 8.26 6.88 -11.08
C MET A 114 7.10 7.09 -10.11
N TYR A 115 6.12 7.88 -10.53
CA TYR A 115 4.84 8.03 -9.84
C TYR A 115 3.74 7.34 -10.64
N LEU A 116 2.96 6.51 -9.96
CA LEU A 116 1.66 6.05 -10.42
C LEU A 116 0.63 7.04 -9.87
N THR A 117 -0.01 7.82 -10.76
CA THR A 117 -1.02 8.80 -10.37
C THR A 117 -2.40 8.19 -10.42
N ASP A 118 -3.25 8.53 -9.45
CA ASP A 118 -4.64 8.03 -9.38
C ASP A 118 -4.72 6.49 -9.51
N TYR A 119 -3.77 5.78 -8.90
CA TYR A 119 -3.71 4.32 -8.98
C TYR A 119 -4.95 3.72 -8.28
N PRO A 120 -5.79 2.94 -8.97
CA PRO A 120 -7.07 2.49 -8.44
C PRO A 120 -6.86 1.44 -7.33
N VAL A 121 -7.56 1.61 -6.21
CA VAL A 121 -7.55 0.72 -5.06
C VAL A 121 -8.96 0.66 -4.51
N ASP A 122 -9.64 -0.46 -4.72
CA ASP A 122 -11.02 -0.61 -4.23
C ASP A 122 -11.05 -0.64 -2.70
N LEU A 123 -12.21 -0.36 -2.12
CA LEU A 123 -12.39 -0.30 -0.66
C LEU A 123 -11.96 -1.58 0.07
N ASP A 124 -12.03 -2.73 -0.59
CA ASP A 124 -11.65 -4.04 -0.07
C ASP A 124 -10.24 -4.47 -0.52
N GLU A 125 -9.42 -3.53 -0.99
CA GLU A 125 -8.04 -3.75 -1.42
C GLU A 125 -7.05 -2.90 -0.62
N ILE A 126 -5.80 -3.33 -0.59
CA ILE A 126 -4.66 -2.53 -0.12
C ILE A 126 -3.62 -2.56 -1.22
N ALA A 127 -3.13 -1.39 -1.65
CA ALA A 127 -2.04 -1.36 -2.61
C ALA A 127 -0.73 -1.80 -1.96
N PHE A 128 -0.13 -2.84 -2.53
CA PHE A 128 1.23 -3.25 -2.21
C PHE A 128 1.98 -3.68 -3.48
N MET A 129 3.30 -3.57 -3.42
CA MET A 129 4.22 -3.87 -4.50
C MET A 129 5.33 -4.77 -3.98
N GLY A 130 5.55 -5.91 -4.63
CA GLY A 130 6.70 -6.77 -4.38
C GLY A 130 7.88 -6.38 -5.25
N SER A 131 9.09 -6.30 -4.69
CA SER A 131 10.35 -6.21 -5.46
C SER A 131 11.02 -7.58 -5.55
N TRP A 132 11.66 -7.88 -6.70
CA TRP A 132 12.38 -9.15 -6.92
C TRP A 132 13.82 -8.99 -7.39
N VAL A 133 14.37 -7.77 -7.35
CA VAL A 133 15.77 -7.51 -7.72
C VAL A 133 16.32 -6.39 -6.84
N HIS A 134 17.44 -6.67 -6.16
CA HIS A 134 18.49 -5.70 -5.85
C HIS A 134 19.71 -6.07 -6.70
#